data_AF-A0A2V9VDM7-F1
#
_entry.id   AF-A0A2V9VDM7-F1
#
_cell.length_a   1.000
_cell.length_b   1.000
_cell.length_c   1.000
_cell.angle_alpha   90.00
_cell.angle_beta   90.00
_cell.angle_gamma   90.00
#
_symmetry.space_group_name_H-M   'P 1'
#
loop_
_entity.id
_entity.type
_entity.pdbx_description
1 polymer ?
#
loop_
_entity_poly.entity_id
_entity_poly.type
_entity_poly.pdbx_seq_one_letter_code
_entity_poly.pdbx_strand_id
1 'polypeptide(L)'
;LDPEKVDRYLEKNVIEIAPIAFMRGRTLNDSFVIMDEAQNTTSEQMKMFVTRLGFNSKAVITGDITQIDLPNARRSGLVEAIDILKPVEGLAFVYFDESDVVRHHLVQRIIRAYDDHKTRVAEQQMSLTLEGKAAELRAGDTRAADVRPISEGKSAGFSEEKAVTSFRAEE
;
A
#
# COMPACT_ATOMS: atom_id res chain seq x y z
N LEU A 1 15.32 21.60 7.54
CA LEU A 1 14.96 22.64 8.53
C LEU A 1 15.84 22.43 9.74
N ASP A 2 16.33 23.50 10.34
CA ASP A 2 17.04 23.44 11.62
C ASP A 2 16.09 22.87 12.70
N PRO A 3 16.48 21.86 13.51
CA PRO A 3 15.59 21.28 14.53
C PRO A 3 14.88 22.31 15.42
N GLU A 4 15.59 23.36 15.84
CA GLU A 4 15.02 24.44 16.66
C GLU A 4 13.93 25.25 15.94
N LYS A 5 13.93 25.27 14.60
CA LYS A 5 12.86 25.90 13.82
C LYS A 5 11.63 25.01 13.73
N VAL A 6 11.82 23.69 13.65
CA VAL A 6 10.71 22.72 13.62
C VAL A 6 9.96 22.77 14.94
N ASP A 7 10.67 22.70 16.06
CA ASP A 7 10.07 22.73 17.40
C ASP A 7 9.26 24.02 17.61
N ARG A 8 9.80 25.16 17.18
CA ARG A 8 9.09 26.45 17.23
C ARG A 8 7.83 26.47 16.35
N TYR A 9 7.83 25.80 15.22
CA TYR A 9 6.65 25.71 14.36
C TYR A 9 5.59 24.75 14.91
N LEU A 10 6.01 23.70 15.61
CA LEU A 10 5.11 22.83 16.37
C LEU A 10 4.46 23.60 17.52
N GLU A 11 5.26 24.31 18.33
CA GLU A 11 4.75 25.12 19.45
C GLU A 11 3.78 26.23 19.02
N LYS A 12 4.02 26.81 17.84
CA LYS A 12 3.16 27.85 17.26
C LYS A 12 1.96 27.29 16.49
N ASN A 13 1.77 25.97 16.46
CA ASN A 13 0.75 25.29 15.66
C ASN A 13 0.78 25.64 14.16
N VAL A 14 1.97 25.98 13.64
CA VAL A 14 2.21 26.12 12.20
C VAL A 14 2.30 24.75 11.54
N ILE A 15 2.89 23.78 12.26
CA ILE A 15 2.89 22.37 11.90
C ILE A 15 2.03 21.65 12.95
N GLU A 16 1.06 20.86 12.49
CA GLU A 16 0.22 20.03 13.34
C GLU A 16 0.40 18.56 12.93
N ILE A 17 0.69 17.70 13.90
CA ILE A 17 0.73 16.25 13.71
C ILE A 17 -0.43 15.66 14.52
N ALA A 18 -1.42 15.10 13.83
CA ALA A 18 -2.64 14.62 14.47
C ALA A 18 -3.12 13.31 13.83
N PRO A 19 -3.74 12.40 14.62
CA PRO A 19 -4.37 11.20 14.07
C PRO A 19 -5.61 11.55 13.24
N ILE A 20 -6.01 10.68 12.31
CA ILE A 20 -7.17 10.92 11.43
C ILE A 20 -8.47 11.23 12.18
N ALA A 21 -8.65 10.66 13.38
CA ALA A 21 -9.81 10.90 14.25
C ALA A 21 -9.97 12.37 14.66
N PHE A 22 -8.86 13.12 14.72
CA PHE A 22 -8.86 14.54 15.06
C PHE A 22 -9.47 15.42 13.96
N MET A 23 -9.59 14.91 12.74
CA MET A 23 -10.19 15.63 11.62
C MET A 23 -11.71 15.62 11.68
N ARG A 24 -12.33 14.80 12.54
CA ARG A 24 -13.78 14.73 12.65
C ARG A 24 -14.36 16.07 13.07
N GLY A 25 -15.25 16.62 12.25
CA GLY A 25 -15.96 17.87 12.55
C GLY A 25 -15.13 19.14 12.32
N ARG A 26 -13.89 19.04 11.83
CA ARG A 26 -13.06 20.20 11.46
C ARG A 26 -13.31 20.61 10.01
N THR A 27 -12.88 21.81 9.66
CA THR A 27 -12.68 22.23 8.27
C THR A 27 -11.28 22.80 8.18
N LEU A 28 -10.48 22.31 7.24
CA LEU A 28 -9.09 22.65 7.05
C LEU A 28 -9.01 23.72 5.96
N ASN A 29 -9.01 24.99 6.37
CA ASN A 29 -8.82 26.14 5.48
C ASN A 29 -7.36 26.60 5.53
N ASP A 30 -6.87 27.23 4.46
CA ASP A 30 -5.55 27.85 4.39
C ASP A 30 -4.41 26.89 4.80
N SER A 31 -4.51 25.62 4.38
CA SER A 31 -3.67 24.54 4.90
C SER A 31 -3.10 23.64 3.81
N PHE A 32 -1.90 23.11 4.06
CA PHE A 32 -1.33 22.01 3.30
C PHE A 32 -1.32 20.76 4.16
N VAL A 33 -2.08 19.75 3.77
CA VAL A 33 -2.33 18.55 4.58
C VAL A 33 -1.67 17.34 3.94
N ILE A 34 -0.95 16.54 4.72
CA ILE A 34 -0.42 15.26 4.27
C ILE A 34 -1.11 14.17 5.08
N MET A 35 -1.79 13.25 4.41
CA MET A 35 -2.29 12.01 5.04
C MET A 35 -1.40 10.86 4.59
N ASP A 36 -0.62 10.35 5.53
CA ASP A 36 0.29 9.24 5.29
C ASP A 36 -0.32 7.89 5.68
N GLU A 37 0.22 6.82 5.11
CA GLU A 37 -0.22 5.44 5.33
C GLU A 37 -1.71 5.21 5.04
N ALA A 38 -2.22 5.87 4.00
CA ALA A 38 -3.64 5.92 3.67
C ALA A 38 -4.24 4.55 3.30
N GLN A 39 -3.41 3.57 2.94
CA GLN A 39 -3.86 2.19 2.68
C GLN A 39 -4.55 1.57 3.91
N ASN A 40 -4.21 2.03 5.12
CA ASN A 40 -4.78 1.58 6.39
C ASN A 40 -6.07 2.33 6.79
N THR A 41 -6.63 3.14 5.89
CA THR A 41 -7.91 3.82 6.13
C THR A 41 -9.08 2.99 5.61
N THR A 42 -10.22 3.08 6.30
CA THR A 42 -11.50 2.60 5.77
C THR A 42 -12.11 3.61 4.79
N SER A 43 -13.07 3.18 3.97
CA SER A 43 -13.81 4.05 3.06
C SER A 43 -14.49 5.22 3.78
N GLU A 44 -15.03 4.97 4.98
CA GLU A 44 -15.63 5.99 5.83
C GLU A 44 -14.60 7.02 6.30
N GLN A 45 -13.41 6.56 6.70
CA GLN A 45 -12.32 7.43 7.13
C GLN A 45 -11.75 8.27 5.97
N MET A 46 -11.57 7.66 4.80
CA MET A 46 -11.14 8.36 3.60
C MET A 46 -12.15 9.44 3.20
N LYS A 47 -13.44 9.09 3.12
CA LYS A 47 -14.53 10.05 2.86
C LYS A 47 -14.57 11.15 3.94
N MET A 48 -14.41 10.77 5.21
CA MET A 48 -14.34 11.71 6.31
C MET A 48 -13.21 12.70 6.10
N PHE A 49 -12.02 12.27 5.65
CA PHE A 49 -10.86 13.14 5.46
C PHE A 49 -11.03 14.09 4.27
N VAL A 50 -11.36 13.58 3.08
CA VAL A 50 -11.46 14.41 1.86
C VAL A 50 -12.53 15.49 1.99
N THR A 51 -13.60 15.23 2.75
CA THR A 51 -14.67 16.21 3.02
C THR A 51 -14.29 17.27 4.06
N ARG A 52 -13.06 17.26 4.60
CA ARG A 52 -12.56 18.28 5.54
C ARG A 52 -11.75 19.36 4.85
N LEU A 53 -11.36 19.17 3.60
CA LEU A 53 -10.64 20.17 2.84
C LEU A 53 -11.56 21.37 2.60
N GLY A 54 -11.15 22.53 3.11
CA GLY A 54 -11.81 23.80 2.94
C GLY A 54 -11.11 24.69 1.92
N PHE A 55 -11.41 25.99 1.96
CA PHE A 55 -10.89 26.97 1.01
C PHE A 55 -9.37 27.15 1.12
N ASN A 56 -8.74 27.45 -0.01
CA ASN A 56 -7.30 27.68 -0.11
C ASN A 56 -6.45 26.56 0.53
N SER A 57 -6.92 25.31 0.40
CA SER A 57 -6.24 24.14 0.96
C SER A 57 -5.82 23.15 -0.11
N LYS A 58 -4.74 22.44 0.17
CA LYS A 58 -4.23 21.35 -0.67
C LYS A 58 -3.95 20.14 0.22
N ALA A 59 -4.25 18.96 -0.29
CA ALA A 59 -3.93 17.71 0.39
C ALA A 59 -3.08 16.81 -0.49
N VAL A 60 -2.19 16.06 0.14
CA VAL A 60 -1.47 14.94 -0.46
C VAL A 60 -1.75 13.72 0.39
N ILE A 61 -2.31 12.69 -0.23
CA ILE A 61 -2.62 11.42 0.38
C ILE A 61 -1.61 10.40 -0.15
N THR A 62 -0.82 9.80 0.74
CA THR A 62 0.22 8.82 0.40
C THR A 62 -0.14 7.46 0.96
N GLY A 63 0.18 6.40 0.21
CA GLY A 63 0.04 5.04 0.71
C GLY A 63 0.62 3.99 -0.23
N ASP A 64 0.79 2.78 0.28
CA ASP A 64 1.23 1.61 -0.47
C ASP A 64 0.08 0.60 -0.56
N ILE A 65 -0.47 0.42 -1.76
CA ILE A 65 -1.66 -0.45 -1.94
C ILE A 65 -1.33 -1.93 -1.75
N THR A 66 -0.05 -2.31 -1.73
CA THR A 66 0.39 -3.69 -1.49
C THR A 66 0.48 -4.03 0.00
N GLN A 67 0.54 -3.02 0.88
CA GLN A 67 0.74 -3.18 2.32
C GLN A 67 -0.51 -2.80 3.12
N ILE A 68 -1.67 -3.26 2.68
CA ILE A 68 -2.95 -3.00 3.36
C ILE A 68 -3.02 -3.85 4.64
N ASP A 69 -2.98 -3.21 5.80
CA ASP A 69 -3.11 -3.85 7.11
C ASP A 69 -4.43 -3.45 7.79
N LEU A 70 -5.55 -3.98 7.25
CA LEU A 70 -6.90 -3.71 7.77
C LEU A 70 -7.47 -4.94 8.50
N PRO A 71 -8.05 -4.76 9.71
CA PRO A 71 -8.68 -5.84 10.45
C PRO A 71 -9.99 -6.26 9.78
N ASN A 72 -10.06 -7.55 9.41
CA ASN A 72 -11.06 -8.15 8.51
C ASN A 72 -10.88 -7.62 7.09
N ALA A 73 -11.02 -8.47 6.06
CA ALA A 73 -10.78 -8.21 4.62
C ALA A 73 -11.67 -7.10 3.99
N ARG A 74 -11.84 -5.97 4.68
CA ARG A 74 -12.49 -4.77 4.25
C ARG A 74 -11.61 -4.14 3.17
N ARG A 75 -12.27 -3.61 2.15
CA ARG A 75 -11.61 -2.86 1.11
C ARG A 75 -10.96 -1.61 1.71
N SER A 76 -9.72 -1.34 1.32
CA SER A 76 -9.03 -0.11 1.70
C SER A 76 -9.74 1.12 1.13
N GLY A 77 -9.90 2.14 1.96
CA GLY A 77 -10.46 3.43 1.57
C GLY A 77 -9.62 4.14 0.50
N LEU A 78 -8.30 3.94 0.49
CA LEU A 78 -7.42 4.46 -0.55
C LEU A 78 -7.73 3.84 -1.91
N VAL A 79 -7.78 2.51 -1.98
CA VAL A 79 -8.08 1.77 -3.23
C VAL A 79 -9.46 2.14 -3.75
N GLU A 80 -10.46 2.24 -2.87
CA GLU A 80 -11.80 2.67 -3.24
C GLU A 80 -11.84 4.13 -3.73
N ALA A 81 -11.16 5.05 -3.04
CA ALA A 81 -11.11 6.45 -3.44
C ALA A 81 -10.42 6.64 -4.79
N ILE A 82 -9.35 5.89 -5.08
CA ILE A 82 -8.71 5.88 -6.40
C ILE A 82 -9.74 5.58 -7.48
N ASP A 83 -10.64 4.61 -7.30
CA ASP A 83 -11.65 4.27 -8.30
C ASP A 83 -12.80 5.26 -8.37
N ILE A 84 -13.31 5.71 -7.23
CA ILE A 84 -14.47 6.61 -7.15
C ILE A 84 -14.13 8.01 -7.65
N LEU A 85 -12.90 8.48 -7.39
CA LEU A 85 -12.51 9.87 -7.61
C LEU A 85 -11.78 10.10 -8.94
N LYS A 86 -11.55 9.06 -9.77
CA LYS A 86 -11.02 9.22 -11.14
C LYS A 86 -11.71 10.30 -11.99
N PRO A 87 -13.06 10.43 -11.97
CA PRO A 87 -13.74 11.42 -12.81
C PRO A 87 -13.77 12.83 -12.20
N VAL A 88 -13.22 13.04 -11.00
CA VAL A 88 -13.29 14.34 -10.32
C VAL A 88 -12.15 15.24 -10.83
N GLU A 89 -12.52 16.42 -11.34
CA GLU A 89 -11.57 17.43 -11.80
C GLU A 89 -10.75 18.00 -10.63
N GLY A 90 -9.51 18.43 -10.91
CA GLY A 90 -8.61 19.00 -9.90
C GLY A 90 -7.87 17.97 -9.03
N LEU A 91 -8.05 16.67 -9.30
CA LEU A 91 -7.29 15.59 -8.67
C LEU A 91 -6.20 15.05 -9.60
N ALA A 92 -5.09 14.63 -9.02
CA ALA A 92 -4.06 13.89 -9.73
C ALA A 92 -3.65 12.65 -8.95
N PHE A 93 -3.57 11.52 -9.66
CA PHE A 93 -3.08 10.24 -9.16
C PHE A 93 -1.68 10.00 -9.73
N VAL A 94 -0.72 9.80 -8.84
CA VAL A 94 0.69 9.55 -9.16
C VAL A 94 1.06 8.21 -8.58
N TYR A 95 1.57 7.32 -9.43
CA TYR A 95 2.02 6.00 -9.03
C TYR A 95 3.54 5.98 -9.12
N PHE A 96 4.17 5.56 -8.04
CA PHE A 96 5.61 5.30 -8.00
C PHE A 96 5.86 3.81 -8.12
N ASP A 97 6.97 3.47 -8.75
CA ASP A 97 7.44 2.11 -8.89
C ASP A 97 8.79 1.91 -8.17
N GLU A 98 9.37 0.71 -8.30
CA GLU A 98 10.65 0.37 -7.66
C GLU A 98 11.81 1.27 -8.11
N SER A 99 11.74 1.85 -9.32
CA SER A 99 12.79 2.73 -9.84
C SER A 99 12.83 4.08 -9.13
N ASP A 100 11.72 4.49 -8.52
CA ASP A 100 11.61 5.71 -7.71
C ASP A 100 12.17 5.53 -6.28
N VAL A 101 12.49 4.30 -5.89
CA VAL A 101 12.85 3.95 -4.51
C VAL A 101 14.37 3.97 -4.31
N VAL A 102 14.88 5.11 -3.83
CA VAL A 102 16.30 5.26 -3.48
C VAL A 102 16.57 4.74 -2.06
N ARG A 103 17.14 3.54 -1.96
CA ARG A 103 17.57 2.95 -0.68
C ARG A 103 19.09 2.97 -0.56
N HIS A 104 19.58 3.12 0.68
CA HIS A 104 21.01 3.02 0.97
C HIS A 104 21.59 1.67 0.48
N HIS A 105 22.81 1.66 -0.08
CA HIS A 105 23.42 0.47 -0.67
C HIS A 105 23.44 -0.76 0.26
N LEU A 106 23.65 -0.53 1.57
CA LEU A 106 23.59 -1.61 2.56
C LEU A 106 22.19 -2.23 2.65
N VAL A 107 21.14 -1.39 2.65
CA VAL A 107 19.74 -1.86 2.73
C VAL A 107 19.40 -2.67 1.49
N GLN A 108 19.81 -2.22 0.30
CA GLN A 108 19.63 -2.99 -0.93
C GLN A 108 20.31 -4.37 -0.88
N ARG A 109 21.53 -4.44 -0.35
CA ARG A 109 22.25 -5.72 -0.16
C ARG A 109 21.54 -6.64 0.83
N ILE A 110 20.98 -6.07 1.91
CA ILE A 110 20.20 -6.83 2.89
C ILE A 110 18.94 -7.40 2.23
N ILE A 111 18.17 -6.57 1.52
CA ILE A 111 16.94 -7.00 0.82
C ILE A 111 17.24 -8.16 -0.13
N ARG A 112 18.26 -8.02 -1.00
CA ARG A 112 18.68 -9.08 -1.92
C ARG A 112 19.03 -10.39 -1.21
N ALA A 113 19.73 -10.32 -0.07
CA ALA A 113 20.08 -11.51 0.69
C ALA A 113 18.85 -12.25 1.25
N TYR A 114 17.81 -11.51 1.66
CA TYR A 114 16.53 -12.09 2.08
C TYR A 114 15.75 -12.69 0.90
N ASP A 115 15.71 -11.99 -0.24
CA ASP A 115 15.04 -12.49 -1.45
C ASP A 115 15.69 -13.79 -1.97
N ASP A 116 17.02 -13.83 -2.04
CA ASP A 116 17.79 -15.03 -2.41
C ASP A 116 17.57 -16.20 -1.44
N HIS A 117 17.36 -15.90 -0.16
CA HIS A 117 17.01 -16.92 0.82
C HIS A 117 15.60 -17.46 0.60
N LYS A 118 14.62 -16.58 0.40
CA LYS A 118 13.22 -16.94 0.14
C LYS A 118 13.09 -17.81 -1.11
N THR A 119 13.78 -17.45 -2.20
CA THR A 119 13.80 -18.23 -3.45
C THR A 119 14.39 -19.62 -3.23
N ARG A 120 15.54 -19.73 -2.55
CA ARG A 120 16.15 -21.04 -2.25
C ARG A 120 15.24 -21.94 -1.41
N VAL A 121 14.57 -21.38 -0.40
CA VAL A 121 13.62 -22.14 0.42
C VAL A 121 12.45 -22.63 -0.43
N ALA A 122 11.88 -21.77 -1.28
CA ALA A 122 10.78 -22.14 -2.17
C ALA A 122 11.19 -23.24 -3.17
N GLU A 123 12.38 -23.15 -3.77
CA GLU A 123 12.93 -24.17 -4.68
C GLU A 123 13.11 -25.52 -3.98
N GLN A 124 13.66 -25.52 -2.75
CA GLN A 124 13.81 -26.74 -1.96
C GLN A 124 12.47 -27.38 -1.59
N GLN A 125 11.47 -26.57 -1.27
CA GLN A 125 10.12 -27.06 -0.97
C GLN A 125 9.43 -27.63 -2.20
N MET A 126 9.64 -27.01 -3.37
CA MET A 126 9.13 -27.50 -4.64
C MET A 126 9.81 -28.81 -5.06
N SER A 127 11.14 -28.94 -4.89
CA SER A 127 11.85 -30.19 -5.19
C SER A 127 11.40 -31.35 -4.31
N LEU A 128 11.24 -31.13 -3.00
CA LEU A 128 10.72 -32.14 -2.07
C LEU A 128 9.27 -32.55 -2.40
N THR A 129 8.44 -31.60 -2.83
CA THR A 129 7.05 -31.87 -3.23
C THR A 129 6.98 -32.70 -4.53
N LEU A 130 7.88 -32.43 -5.49
CA LEU A 130 7.97 -33.17 -6.76
C LEU A 130 8.47 -34.60 -6.53
N GLU A 131 9.47 -34.78 -5.66
CA GLU A 131 9.97 -36.10 -5.26
C GLU A 131 8.90 -36.93 -4.53
N GLY A 132 8.14 -36.30 -3.63
CA GLY A 132 7.02 -36.93 -2.92
C GLY A 132 5.91 -37.39 -3.87
N LYS A 133 5.49 -36.53 -4.82
CA LYS A 133 4.51 -36.90 -5.85
C LYS A 133 5.00 -38.02 -6.76
N ALA A 134 6.27 -38.01 -7.15
CA ALA A 134 6.84 -39.06 -7.99
C ALA A 134 6.88 -40.42 -7.27
N ALA A 135 7.09 -40.44 -5.95
CA ALA A 135 7.02 -41.64 -5.13
C ALA A 135 5.57 -42.16 -5.00
N GLU A 136 4.59 -41.27 -4.81
CA GLU A 136 3.16 -41.64 -4.77
C GLU A 136 2.64 -42.19 -6.11
N LEU A 137 3.03 -41.58 -7.23
CA LEU A 137 2.70 -42.07 -8.58
C LEU A 137 3.31 -43.45 -8.88
N ARG A 138 4.46 -43.78 -8.28
CA ARG A 138 5.08 -45.11 -8.39
C ARG A 138 4.43 -46.14 -7.46
N ALA A 139 3.84 -45.70 -6.35
CA ALA A 139 3.13 -46.57 -5.41
C ALA A 139 1.66 -46.82 -5.81
N GLY A 140 1.09 -45.96 -6.65
CA GLY A 140 -0.30 -46.01 -7.10
C GLY A 140 -0.51 -46.60 -8.50
N ASP A 141 0.00 -47.81 -8.78
CA ASP A 141 -0.55 -48.62 -9.88
C ASP A 141 -1.62 -49.57 -9.32
N THR A 142 -2.77 -49.01 -8.97
CA THR A 142 -4.06 -49.71 -9.06
C THR A 142 -5.21 -48.70 -8.93
N ARG A 143 -5.90 -48.50 -10.06
CA ARG A 143 -7.18 -47.78 -10.30
C ARG A 143 -7.03 -46.35 -10.83
N ALA A 144 -7.17 -46.27 -12.15
CA ALA A 144 -7.54 -45.06 -12.88
C ALA A 144 -8.94 -44.57 -12.48
N ALA A 145 -9.08 -43.27 -12.20
CA ALA A 145 -10.08 -42.37 -12.79
C ALA A 145 -10.03 -40.97 -12.15
N ASP A 146 -10.28 -39.96 -12.99
CA ASP A 146 -10.59 -38.55 -12.71
C ASP A 146 -9.50 -37.63 -12.16
N VAL A 147 -8.80 -36.98 -13.10
CA VAL A 147 -8.07 -35.73 -12.85
C VAL A 147 -8.71 -34.62 -13.69
N ARG A 148 -9.43 -33.69 -13.05
CA ARG A 148 -9.76 -32.38 -13.65
C ARG A 148 -8.55 -31.46 -13.50
N PRO A 149 -8.24 -30.58 -14.48
CA PRO A 149 -7.07 -29.74 -14.38
C PRO A 149 -7.29 -28.66 -13.33
N ILE A 150 -6.30 -28.51 -12.44
CA ILE A 150 -6.21 -27.41 -11.48
C ILE A 150 -5.67 -26.21 -12.27
N SER A 151 -6.41 -25.10 -12.23
CA SER A 151 -6.03 -23.85 -12.90
C SER A 151 -4.73 -23.29 -12.31
N GLU A 152 -3.79 -22.96 -13.20
CA GLU A 152 -2.55 -22.25 -12.86
C GLU A 152 -2.87 -20.89 -12.22
N GLY A 153 -2.68 -20.81 -10.91
CA GLY A 153 -2.62 -19.55 -10.20
C GLY A 153 -1.37 -18.80 -10.63
N LYS A 154 -1.54 -17.74 -11.43
CA LYS A 154 -0.49 -16.78 -11.78
C LYS A 154 0.28 -16.39 -10.51
N SER A 155 1.59 -16.62 -10.51
CA SER A 155 2.51 -15.91 -9.63
C SER A 155 2.44 -14.42 -10.00
N ALA A 156 1.62 -13.66 -9.28
CA ALA A 156 1.67 -12.22 -9.35
C ALA A 156 3.01 -11.79 -8.75
N GLY A 157 3.90 -11.27 -9.59
CA GLY A 157 5.00 -10.44 -9.12
C GLY A 157 4.37 -9.29 -8.35
N PHE A 158 4.67 -9.20 -7.06
CA PHE A 158 4.26 -8.09 -6.23
C PHE A 158 5.12 -6.89 -6.62
N SER A 159 4.60 -6.04 -7.49
CA SER A 159 5.12 -4.68 -7.67
C SER A 159 4.66 -3.85 -6.47
N GLU A 160 5.59 -3.35 -5.65
CA GLU A 160 5.32 -2.36 -4.59
C GLU A 160 4.84 -1.05 -5.26
N GLU A 161 3.54 -0.96 -5.59
CA GLU A 161 2.96 0.26 -6.14
C GLU A 161 2.62 1.23 -4.99
N LYS A 162 3.40 2.30 -4.86
CA LYS A 162 3.04 3.42 -3.99
C LYS A 162 2.12 4.36 -4.75
N ALA A 163 0.91 4.54 -4.25
CA ALA A 163 -0.05 5.49 -4.79
C ALA A 163 0.01 6.79 -3.99
N VAL A 164 0.25 7.90 -4.69
CA VAL A 164 0.12 9.25 -4.16
C VAL A 164 -1.03 9.93 -4.87
N THR A 165 -2.03 10.35 -4.11
CA THR A 165 -3.16 11.12 -4.61
C THR A 165 -3.06 12.55 -4.11
N SER A 166 -3.08 13.52 -5.02
CA SER A 166 -3.10 14.94 -4.65
C SER A 166 -4.48 15.53 -4.89
N PHE A 167 -4.93 16.32 -3.91
CA PHE A 167 -6.20 17.02 -3.90
C PHE A 167 -5.92 18.52 -3.84
N ARG A 168 -6.60 19.29 -4.68
CA ARG A 168 -6.56 20.75 -4.61
C ARG A 168 -7.98 21.27 -4.45
N ALA A 169 -8.25 21.96 -3.35
CA ALA A 169 -9.47 22.73 -3.20
C ALA A 169 -9.20 24.11 -3.81
N GLU A 170 -9.52 24.28 -5.10
CA GLU A 170 -9.48 25.58 -5.77
C GLU A 170 -10.89 26.18 -5.77
N GLU A 171 -11.17 27.06 -4.81
CA GLU A 171 -12.13 28.17 -4.88
C GLU A 171 -11.65 29.31 -3.98
#